data_AF-A0A260ZSG0-F1
#
_entry.id   AF-A0A260ZSG0-F1
#
_cell.length_a   1.000
_cell.length_b   1.000
_cell.length_c   1.000
_cell.angle_alpha   90.00
_cell.angle_beta   90.00
_cell.angle_gamma   90.00
#
_symmetry.space_group_name_H-M   'P 1'
#
loop_
_entity.id
_entity.type
_entity.pdbx_description
1 polymer ?
#
loop_
_entity_poly.entity_id
_entity_poly.type
_entity_poly.pdbx_seq_one_letter_code
_entity_poly.pdbx_strand_id
1 'polypeptide(L)'
;RNVCPHEEVEIVTLKEPCVQAYTKYVRSRKPGCNGKFQSCAVRQPKTIYFHTYKKVNRTRRHTIAECCPGWVHRPGEAGCQRGDIWGIR
;
A
#
# COMPACT_ATOMS: atom_id res chain seq x y z
N ARG A 1 -22.31 6.39 26.57
CA ARG A 1 -22.53 7.57 27.46
C ARG A 1 -21.17 8.26 27.63
N ASN A 2 -21.04 9.53 27.26
CA ASN A 2 -19.80 10.34 27.34
C ASN A 2 -18.58 9.76 26.59
N VAL A 3 -18.83 9.13 25.44
CA VAL A 3 -17.79 8.60 24.54
C VAL A 3 -17.82 9.46 23.29
N CYS A 4 -16.66 9.95 22.87
CA CYS A 4 -16.47 10.83 21.73
C CYS A 4 -15.64 10.11 20.64
N PRO A 5 -15.88 10.40 19.36
CA PRO A 5 -15.02 9.90 18.29
C PRO A 5 -13.67 10.62 18.33
N HIS A 6 -12.58 9.87 18.35
CA HIS A 6 -11.22 10.39 18.22
C HIS A 6 -10.58 9.82 16.96
N GLU A 7 -9.88 10.67 16.19
CA GLU A 7 -9.17 10.27 14.98
C GLU A 7 -7.74 9.83 15.34
N GLU A 8 -7.45 8.55 15.16
CA GLU A 8 -6.10 8.03 15.23
C GLU A 8 -5.55 7.83 13.80
N VAL A 9 -4.33 8.29 13.58
CA VAL A 9 -3.63 8.17 12.29
C VAL A 9 -2.54 7.13 12.41
N GLU A 10 -2.74 5.98 11.77
CA GLU A 10 -1.74 4.91 11.70
C GLU A 10 -1.00 4.97 10.36
N ILE A 11 0.32 4.78 10.39
CA ILE A 11 1.14 4.66 9.17
C ILE A 11 1.26 3.17 8.83
N VAL A 12 0.52 2.74 7.81
CA VAL A 12 0.54 1.35 7.34
C VAL A 12 1.51 1.21 6.17
N THR A 13 2.42 0.24 6.27
CA THR A 13 3.31 -0.12 5.16
C THR A 13 2.61 -1.11 4.23
N LEU A 14 2.35 -0.68 3.00
CA LEU A 14 1.70 -1.50 1.98
C LEU A 14 2.69 -1.92 0.89
N LYS A 15 2.47 -3.10 0.31
CA LYS A 15 3.24 -3.62 -0.82
C LYS A 15 2.50 -3.28 -2.12
N GLU A 16 3.03 -2.33 -2.88
CA GLU A 16 2.43 -1.88 -4.15
C GLU A 16 3.18 -2.48 -5.33
N PRO A 17 2.49 -3.07 -6.34
CA PRO A 17 3.14 -3.59 -7.53
C PRO A 17 3.74 -2.46 -8.37
N CYS A 18 4.96 -2.67 -8.85
CA CYS A 18 5.65 -1.83 -9.82
C CYS A 18 5.80 -2.63 -11.11
N VAL A 19 5.13 -2.19 -12.17
CA VAL A 19 5.26 -2.79 -13.50
C VAL A 19 5.89 -1.76 -14.42
N GLN A 20 7.03 -2.11 -15.00
CA GLN A 20 7.72 -1.29 -15.99
C GLN A 20 7.89 -2.08 -17.29
N ALA A 21 7.61 -1.44 -18.42
CA ALA A 21 7.81 -2.01 -19.73
C ALA A 21 9.07 -1.44 -20.36
N TYR A 22 9.89 -2.29 -20.96
CA TYR A 22 11.01 -1.86 -21.80
C TYR A 22 11.09 -2.70 -23.08
N THR A 23 11.64 -2.10 -24.14
CA THR A 23 11.81 -2.77 -25.43
C THR A 23 13.19 -3.39 -25.51
N LYS A 24 13.25 -4.71 -25.69
CA LYS A 24 14.47 -5.47 -25.93
C LYS A 24 14.51 -5.97 -27.36
N TYR A 25 15.60 -5.71 -28.08
CA TYR A 25 15.81 -6.29 -29.41
C TYR A 25 16.34 -7.72 -29.29
N VAL A 26 15.48 -8.69 -29.58
CA VAL A 26 15.81 -10.12 -29.57
C VAL A 26 16.13 -10.61 -30.97
N ARG A 27 17.04 -11.56 -31.08
CA ARG A 27 17.43 -12.17 -32.35
C ARG A 27 16.44 -13.31 -32.65
N SER A 28 15.74 -13.22 -33.78
CA SER A 28 14.86 -14.26 -34.30
C SER A 28 15.29 -14.69 -35.70
N ARG A 29 14.92 -15.90 -36.13
CA ARG A 29 15.11 -16.35 -37.51
C ARG A 29 13.85 -16.05 -38.30
N LYS A 30 14.00 -15.41 -39.45
CA LYS A 30 12.92 -15.19 -40.41
C LYS A 30 13.21 -15.99 -41.69
N PRO A 31 12.25 -16.78 -42.21
CA PRO A 31 12.39 -17.41 -43.52
C PRO A 31 12.17 -16.39 -44.65
N GLY A 32 12.69 -16.68 -45.84
CA GLY A 32 12.42 -15.86 -47.03
C GLY A 32 13.01 -14.46 -46.97
N CYS A 33 14.25 -14.34 -46.48
CA CYS A 33 14.97 -13.07 -46.56
C CYS A 33 15.49 -12.86 -47.98
N ASN A 34 15.31 -11.66 -48.54
CA ASN A 34 15.70 -11.31 -49.92
C ASN A 34 17.19 -11.69 -50.20
N GLY A 35 17.44 -12.88 -50.76
CA GLY A 35 18.79 -13.41 -51.03
C GLY A 35 18.86 -14.94 -51.13
N LYS A 36 20.07 -15.49 -51.30
CA LYS A 36 20.36 -16.94 -51.46
C LYS A 36 20.15 -17.81 -50.21
N PHE A 37 19.94 -17.19 -49.04
CA PHE A 37 19.85 -17.91 -47.76
C PHE A 37 18.40 -18.26 -47.42
N GLN A 38 18.12 -19.53 -47.11
CA GLN A 38 16.77 -20.00 -46.74
C GLN A 38 16.20 -19.32 -45.48
N SER A 39 17.07 -18.86 -44.57
CA SER A 39 16.68 -18.04 -43.40
C SER A 39 17.75 -17.01 -43.06
N CYS A 40 17.34 -15.88 -42.48
CA CYS A 40 18.25 -14.89 -41.92
C CYS A 40 17.92 -14.58 -40.46
N ALA A 41 18.94 -14.14 -39.72
CA ALA A 41 18.75 -13.67 -38.35
C ALA A 41 18.39 -12.18 -38.37
N VAL A 42 17.22 -11.85 -37.82
CA VAL A 42 16.72 -10.48 -37.71
C VAL A 42 16.64 -10.07 -36.24
N ARG A 43 16.83 -8.79 -35.95
CA ARG A 43 16.57 -8.23 -34.62
C ARG A 43 15.17 -7.63 -34.61
N GLN A 44 14.32 -8.15 -33.75
CA GLN A 44 12.94 -7.67 -33.61
C GLN A 44 12.74 -7.06 -32.21
N PRO A 45 12.02 -5.94 -32.12
CA PRO A 45 11.66 -5.38 -30.82
C PRO A 45 10.70 -6.32 -30.10
N LYS A 46 10.99 -6.64 -28.84
CA LYS A 46 10.14 -7.40 -27.95
C LYS A 46 9.91 -6.59 -26.68
N THR A 47 8.66 -6.33 -26.35
CA THR A 47 8.29 -5.69 -25.08
C THR A 47 8.47 -6.69 -23.94
N ILE A 48 9.24 -6.31 -22.94
CA ILE A 48 9.46 -7.08 -21.72
C ILE A 48 8.87 -6.30 -20.55
N TYR A 49 8.14 -7.01 -19.69
CA TYR A 49 7.56 -6.45 -18.47
C TYR A 49 8.40 -6.87 -17.26
N PHE A 50 8.84 -5.89 -16.49
CA PHE A 50 9.49 -6.10 -15.21
C PHE A 50 8.45 -5.92 -14.11
N HIS A 51 8.23 -6.97 -13.32
CA HIS A 51 7.30 -6.98 -12.19
C HIS A 51 8.11 -6.95 -10.90
N THR A 52 7.97 -5.88 -10.13
CA THR A 52 8.53 -5.77 -8.78
C THR A 52 7.49 -5.24 -7.82
N TYR A 53 7.89 -5.12 -6.56
CA TYR A 53 7.05 -4.54 -5.53
C TYR A 53 7.86 -3.49 -4.78
N LYS A 54 7.23 -2.36 -4.49
CA LYS A 54 7.78 -1.33 -3.61
C LYS A 54 6.97 -1.30 -2.31
N LYS A 55 7.65 -0.94 -1.23
CA LYS A 55 6.98 -0.63 0.04
C LYS A 55 6.56 0.83 -0.01
N VAL A 56 5.28 1.10 0.23
CA VAL A 56 4.72 2.45 0.27
C VAL A 56 4.03 2.63 1.60
N ASN A 57 4.36 3.72 2.29
CA ASN A 57 3.67 4.10 3.52
C ASN A 57 2.39 4.84 3.16
N ARG A 58 1.24 4.36 3.65
CA ARG A 58 -0.04 5.06 3.53
C ARG A 58 -0.60 5.34 4.91
N THR A 59 -1.18 6.52 5.07
CA THR A 59 -1.90 6.88 6.29
C THR A 59 -3.28 6.25 6.27
N ARG A 60 -3.60 5.47 7.31
CA ARG A 60 -4.93 4.92 7.54
C ARG A 60 -5.52 5.65 8.74
N ARG A 61 -6.67 6.28 8.54
CA ARG A 61 -7.39 6.99 9.60
C ARG A 61 -8.43 6.06 10.19
N HIS A 62 -8.41 5.91 11.49
CA HIS A 62 -9.39 5.13 12.23
C HIS A 62 -10.04 6.01 13.28
N THR A 63 -11.38 5.95 13.34
CA THR A 63 -12.13 6.58 14.42
C THR A 63 -12.25 5.60 15.57
N ILE A 64 -11.53 5.87 16.65
CA ILE A 64 -11.64 5.13 17.90
C ILE A 64 -12.63 5.85 18.82
N ALA A 65 -13.30 5.08 19.67
CA ALA A 65 -14.28 5.60 20.59
C ALA A 65 -13.62 5.74 21.97
N GLU A 66 -13.31 6.98 22.36
CA GLU A 66 -12.62 7.29 23.61
C GLU A 66 -13.49 8.15 24.53
N CYS A 67 -13.12 8.23 25.81
CA CYS A 67 -13.82 9.12 26.73
C CYS A 67 -13.64 10.58 26.32
N CYS A 68 -14.73 11.33 26.32
CA CYS A 68 -14.68 12.76 26.07
C CYS A 68 -13.79 13.47 27.11
N PRO A 69 -13.21 14.64 26.82
CA PRO A 69 -12.36 15.37 27.77
C PRO A 69 -13.02 15.56 29.14
N GLY A 70 -12.29 15.24 30.22
CA GLY A 70 -12.81 15.31 31.59
C GLY A 70 -13.64 14.09 32.04
N TRP A 71 -13.74 13.05 31.21
CA TRP A 71 -14.36 11.77 31.54
C TRP A 71 -13.32 10.64 31.48
N VAL A 72 -13.47 9.64 32.34
CA VAL A 72 -12.54 8.50 32.48
C VAL A 72 -13.33 7.20 32.46
N HIS A 73 -12.76 6.16 31.83
CA HIS A 73 -13.35 4.83 31.84
C HIS A 73 -13.03 4.12 33.17
N ARG A 74 -14.05 3.65 33.88
CA ARG A 74 -13.89 2.85 35.10
C ARG A 74 -14.15 1.36 34.79
N PRO A 75 -13.22 0.45 35.14
CA PRO A 75 -13.42 -0.99 34.93
C PRO A 75 -14.71 -1.48 35.60
N GLY A 76 -15.54 -2.20 34.84
CA GLY A 76 -16.81 -2.75 35.33
C GLY A 76 -18.05 -1.88 35.09
N GLU A 77 -17.90 -0.67 34.55
CA GLU A 77 -19.01 0.23 34.23
C GLU A 77 -19.11 0.54 32.74
N ALA A 78 -20.34 0.65 32.23
CA ALA A 78 -20.59 0.95 30.83
C ALA A 78 -20.38 2.44 30.51
N GLY A 79 -19.46 2.76 29.61
CA GLY A 79 -19.18 4.12 29.15
C GLY A 79 -18.14 4.86 30.01
N CYS A 80 -18.21 6.19 30.03
CA CYS A 80 -17.25 7.03 30.73
C CYS A 80 -17.91 7.81 31.87
N GLN A 81 -17.25 7.84 33.03
CA GLN A 81 -17.65 8.57 34.23
C GLN A 81 -16.89 9.89 34.36
N ARG A 82 -17.44 10.83 35.13
CA ARG A 82 -16.81 12.15 35.31
C ARG A 82 -15.52 11.93 36.08
N GLY A 83 -14.41 12.45 35.57
CA GLY A 83 -13.14 12.42 36.30
C GLY A 83 -13.25 13.35 37.50
N ASP A 84 -13.10 12.81 38.71
CA ASP A 84 -12.96 13.63 39.90
C ASP A 84 -11.57 14.30 39.85
N ILE A 85 -11.54 15.64 39.89
CA ILE A 85 -10.31 16.47 39.90
C ILE A 85 -9.41 16.18 41.13
N TRP A 86 -9.87 15.34 42.06
CA TRP A 86 -9.26 15.05 43.37
C TRP A 86 -8.55 13.69 43.43
N GLY A 87 -7.88 13.27 42.34
CA GLY A 87 -7.26 11.95 42.22
C GLY A 87 -5.81 11.91 41.75
N ILE A 88 -5.09 13.05 41.74
CA ILE A 88 -3.61 13.02 41.70
C ILE A 88 -3.16 13.12 43.16
N ARG A 89 -2.84 11.98 43.77
CA ARG A 89 -2.08 11.90 45.01
C ARG A 89 -0.90 10.96 44.80
#